data_AF-A0A8C8SD15-F1
#
_entry.id   AF-A0A8C8SD15-F1
#
_cell.length_a   1.000
_cell.length_b   1.000
_cell.length_c   1.000
_cell.angle_alpha   90.00
_cell.angle_beta   90.00
_cell.angle_gamma   90.00
#
_symmetry.space_group_name_H-M   'P 1'
#
loop_
_entity.id
_entity.type
_entity.pdbx_description
1 polymer ?
#
loop_
_entity_poly.entity_id
_entity_poly.type
_entity_poly.pdbx_seq_one_letter_code
_entity_poly.pdbx_strand_id
1 'polypeptide(L)'
;MDFSGHRSRVIENPAEALSVAVEEGLAWRRKGCLRLNTHGSPTTSQSATSTIHRTQLWFHHKISRDEAQQLILQQGLVDGVFLVRDSQSNPKTFVLSMSHGLKIKHFQIVPLEDDGNLFYTLDDGHTRFTDLIQLVEFYQLNKGVLPCKLKHYCARIAL
;
A
#
# COMPACT_ATOMS: atom_id res chain seq x y z
N MET A 1 18.85 7.28 -33.02
CA MET A 1 17.41 6.94 -32.86
C MET A 1 16.90 6.57 -34.24
N ASP A 2 16.94 5.28 -34.54
CA ASP A 2 16.52 4.65 -35.79
C ASP A 2 15.11 4.07 -35.61
N PHE A 3 14.14 4.67 -36.29
CA PHE A 3 12.74 4.21 -36.26
C PHE A 3 12.46 3.22 -37.38
N SER A 4 13.27 2.17 -37.51
CA SER A 4 12.99 1.08 -38.46
C SER A 4 12.32 -0.09 -37.75
N GLY A 5 11.09 0.16 -37.30
CA GLY A 5 10.17 -0.84 -36.78
C GLY A 5 8.82 -0.64 -37.48
N HIS A 6 8.39 -1.63 -38.23
CA HIS A 6 7.17 -1.61 -39.02
C HIS A 6 5.93 -1.15 -38.21
N ARG A 7 5.21 -0.16 -38.77
CA ARG A 7 3.81 0.26 -38.50
C ARG A 7 3.59 1.32 -37.41
N SER A 8 3.77 2.58 -37.78
CA SER A 8 2.92 3.67 -37.30
C SER A 8 2.20 4.25 -38.52
N ARG A 9 1.00 3.75 -38.83
CA ARG A 9 0.13 4.34 -39.84
C ARG A 9 -1.07 4.97 -39.13
N VAL A 10 -1.36 6.22 -39.47
CA VAL A 10 -2.57 6.92 -39.03
C VAL A 10 -3.78 6.33 -39.75
N ILE A 11 -4.79 5.88 -38.99
CA ILE A 11 -6.02 5.29 -39.51
C ILE A 11 -7.03 6.42 -39.74
N GLU A 12 -7.16 6.87 -40.98
CA GLU A 12 -8.08 7.96 -41.35
C GLU A 12 -9.51 7.46 -41.62
N ASN A 13 -9.67 6.16 -41.89
CA ASN A 13 -10.98 5.57 -42.14
C ASN A 13 -11.71 5.28 -40.80
N PRO A 14 -12.87 5.93 -40.53
CA PRO A 14 -13.58 5.76 -39.27
C PRO A 14 -14.06 4.31 -39.02
N ALA A 15 -14.39 3.54 -40.06
CA ALA A 15 -14.80 2.13 -39.90
C ALA A 15 -13.63 1.21 -39.53
N GLU A 16 -12.44 1.49 -40.05
CA GLU A 16 -11.21 0.77 -39.71
C GLU A 16 -10.79 1.09 -38.27
N ALA A 17 -10.86 2.37 -37.88
CA ALA A 17 -10.56 2.80 -36.51
C ALA A 17 -11.47 2.14 -35.47
N LEU A 18 -12.78 2.04 -35.77
CA LEU A 18 -13.73 1.34 -34.91
C LEU A 18 -13.41 -0.16 -34.81
N SER A 19 -13.05 -0.80 -35.91
CA SER A 19 -12.70 -2.22 -35.92
C SER A 19 -11.45 -2.50 -35.07
N VAL A 20 -10.43 -1.65 -35.18
CA VAL A 20 -9.21 -1.74 -34.36
C VAL A 20 -9.52 -1.50 -32.88
N ALA A 21 -10.34 -0.49 -32.56
CA ALA A 21 -10.73 -0.22 -31.18
C ALA A 21 -11.53 -1.39 -30.54
N VAL A 22 -12.41 -2.03 -31.31
CA VAL A 22 -13.15 -3.22 -30.86
C VAL A 22 -12.20 -4.41 -30.65
N GLU A 23 -11.28 -4.65 -31.59
CA GLU A 23 -10.30 -5.73 -31.49
C GLU A 23 -9.35 -5.54 -30.29
N GLU A 24 -8.84 -4.34 -30.07
CA GLU A 24 -8.03 -4.00 -28.90
C GLU A 24 -8.83 -4.17 -27.60
N GLY A 25 -10.07 -3.70 -27.55
CA GLY A 25 -10.96 -3.89 -26.39
C GLY A 25 -11.21 -5.36 -26.05
N LEU A 26 -11.36 -6.22 -27.06
CA LEU A 26 -11.49 -7.67 -26.88
C LEU A 26 -10.17 -8.33 -26.46
N ALA A 27 -9.01 -7.82 -26.94
CA ALA A 27 -7.69 -8.30 -26.54
C ALA A 27 -7.39 -7.99 -25.06
N TRP A 28 -7.79 -6.81 -24.58
CA TRP A 28 -7.69 -6.45 -23.16
C TRP A 28 -8.56 -7.37 -22.29
N ARG A 29 -9.76 -7.71 -22.76
CA ARG A 29 -10.67 -8.64 -22.06
C ARG A 29 -10.10 -10.07 -21.98
N ARG A 30 -9.42 -10.55 -23.04
CA ARG A 30 -8.74 -11.85 -23.05
C ARG A 30 -7.58 -11.93 -22.04
N LYS A 31 -6.79 -10.86 -21.90
CA LYS A 31 -5.67 -10.81 -20.93
C LYS A 31 -6.14 -10.73 -19.48
N GLY A 32 -7.33 -10.18 -19.22
CA GLY A 32 -7.91 -10.07 -17.88
C GLY A 32 -8.55 -11.36 -17.32
N CYS A 33 -8.88 -12.35 -18.17
CA CYS A 33 -9.67 -13.52 -17.76
C CYS A 33 -8.85 -14.79 -17.47
N LEU A 34 -7.58 -14.87 -17.89
CA LEU A 34 -6.73 -16.06 -17.68
C LEU A 34 -6.13 -16.19 -16.26
N ARG A 35 -6.76 -15.61 -15.23
CA ARG A 35 -6.39 -15.83 -13.82
C ARG A 35 -7.55 -16.30 -12.94
N LEU A 36 -8.42 -17.16 -13.44
CA LEU A 36 -9.33 -17.94 -12.60
C LEU A 36 -9.39 -19.41 -13.06
N ASN A 37 -8.67 -20.28 -12.34
CA ASN A 37 -9.27 -21.32 -11.50
C ASN A 37 -8.22 -22.34 -11.04
N THR A 38 -7.98 -22.43 -9.74
CA THR A 38 -7.75 -23.74 -9.09
C THR A 38 -8.33 -23.68 -7.67
N HIS A 39 -9.07 -24.72 -7.35
CA HIS A 39 -10.07 -24.82 -6.30
C HIS A 39 -9.56 -24.63 -4.86
N GLY A 40 -10.39 -24.00 -4.04
CA GLY A 40 -10.27 -24.00 -2.58
C GLY A 40 -11.16 -22.92 -1.97
N SER A 41 -12.39 -23.27 -1.58
CA SER A 41 -13.21 -22.43 -0.71
C SER A 41 -12.41 -22.12 0.57
N PRO A 42 -12.45 -20.87 1.04
CA PRO A 42 -13.15 -20.68 2.29
C PRO A 42 -14.15 -19.53 2.16
N THR A 43 -15.32 -19.77 2.72
CA THR A 43 -16.25 -18.73 3.16
C THR A 43 -15.52 -17.77 4.08
N THR A 44 -15.03 -16.65 3.55
CA THR A 44 -14.86 -15.43 4.32
C THR A 44 -14.95 -14.26 3.35
N SER A 45 -16.02 -13.51 3.45
CA SER A 45 -16.20 -12.17 2.90
C SER A 45 -15.19 -11.21 3.54
N GLN A 46 -13.90 -11.41 3.28
CA GLN A 46 -12.87 -10.44 3.65
C GLN A 46 -12.78 -9.40 2.54
N SER A 47 -13.35 -8.25 2.88
CA SER A 47 -13.35 -6.99 2.15
C SER A 47 -12.09 -6.76 1.30
N ALA A 48 -12.29 -6.42 0.03
CA ALA A 48 -11.25 -6.03 -0.93
C ALA A 48 -10.35 -4.86 -0.45
N THR A 49 -10.73 -4.16 0.63
CA THR A 49 -9.98 -3.06 1.23
C THR A 49 -8.69 -3.51 1.94
N SER A 50 -8.61 -4.74 2.44
CA SER A 50 -7.46 -5.23 3.22
C SER A 50 -6.17 -5.43 2.39
N THR A 51 -6.22 -5.21 1.07
CA THR A 51 -5.07 -5.42 0.17
C THR A 51 -4.47 -4.12 -0.38
N ILE A 52 -5.19 -3.00 -0.35
CA ILE A 52 -4.75 -1.77 -1.05
C ILE A 52 -3.50 -1.16 -0.40
N HIS A 53 -3.38 -1.23 0.92
CA HIS A 53 -2.18 -0.74 1.61
C HIS A 53 -0.90 -1.49 1.20
N ARG A 54 -1.02 -2.73 0.70
CA ARG A 54 0.15 -3.54 0.29
C ARG A 54 0.86 -3.01 -0.95
N THR A 55 0.19 -2.19 -1.76
CA THR A 55 0.82 -1.55 -2.93
C THR A 55 1.48 -0.22 -2.58
N GLN A 56 1.36 0.24 -1.34
CA GLN A 56 1.90 1.53 -0.91
C GLN A 56 3.41 1.44 -0.66
N LEU A 57 4.16 2.45 -1.12
CA LEU A 57 5.63 2.48 -1.01
C LEU A 57 6.13 2.54 0.44
N TRP A 58 5.31 3.06 1.35
CA TRP A 58 5.58 3.11 2.77
C TRP A 58 5.25 1.81 3.51
N PHE A 59 4.66 0.81 2.84
CA PHE A 59 4.27 -0.47 3.45
C PHE A 59 5.27 -1.59 3.11
N HIS A 60 5.96 -2.09 4.14
CA HIS A 60 7.07 -3.04 4.00
C HIS A 60 6.70 -4.49 4.30
N HIS A 61 5.41 -4.79 4.48
CA HIS A 61 4.94 -6.16 4.69
C HIS A 61 5.64 -6.82 5.90
N LYS A 62 6.10 -8.06 5.76
CA LYS A 62 6.66 -8.89 6.85
C LYS A 62 8.15 -8.66 7.11
N ILE A 63 8.58 -7.41 7.30
CA ILE A 63 9.92 -7.13 7.82
C ILE A 63 9.93 -7.14 9.35
N SER A 64 11.07 -7.53 9.91
CA SER A 64 11.34 -7.52 11.34
C SER A 64 11.50 -6.12 11.89
N ARG A 65 11.51 -6.03 13.22
CA ARG A 65 11.80 -4.78 13.93
C ARG A 65 13.20 -4.26 13.58
N ASP A 66 14.18 -5.15 13.56
CA ASP A 66 15.58 -4.81 13.27
C ASP A 66 15.76 -4.36 11.82
N GLU A 67 15.16 -5.06 10.85
CA GLU A 67 15.18 -4.64 9.43
C GLU A 67 14.53 -3.25 9.26
N ALA A 68 13.41 -2.99 9.94
CA ALA A 68 12.78 -1.67 9.92
C ALA A 68 13.70 -0.59 10.49
N GLN A 69 14.44 -0.90 11.57
CA GLN A 69 15.41 0.02 12.14
C GLN A 69 16.56 0.31 11.16
N GLN A 70 17.10 -0.71 10.51
CA GLN A 70 18.17 -0.54 9.51
C GLN A 70 17.72 0.33 8.34
N LEU A 71 16.52 0.12 7.81
CA LEU A 71 15.99 0.93 6.71
C LEU A 71 15.82 2.40 7.08
N ILE A 72 15.35 2.69 8.30
CA ILE A 72 15.23 4.07 8.79
C ILE A 72 16.61 4.69 9.00
N LEU A 73 17.58 3.94 9.55
CA LEU A 73 18.96 4.41 9.72
C LEU A 73 19.60 4.80 8.38
N GLN A 74 19.36 4.03 7.31
CA GLN A 74 19.86 4.33 5.96
C GLN A 74 19.33 5.65 5.38
N GLN A 75 18.13 6.09 5.80
CA GLN A 75 17.56 7.39 5.40
C GLN A 75 18.06 8.56 6.25
N GLY A 76 18.87 8.29 7.28
CA GLY A 76 19.22 9.24 8.33
C GLY A 76 18.11 9.33 9.37
N LEU A 77 18.48 9.55 10.64
CA LEU A 77 17.56 9.67 11.78
C LEU A 77 16.82 11.02 11.80
N VAL A 78 16.28 11.42 10.65
CA VAL A 78 15.51 12.65 10.48
C VAL A 78 14.12 12.48 11.07
N ASP A 79 13.64 13.50 11.78
CA ASP A 79 12.32 13.47 12.41
C ASP A 79 11.20 13.30 11.39
N GLY A 80 10.34 12.32 11.63
CA GLY A 80 9.20 12.01 10.77
C GLY A 80 9.50 11.07 9.62
N VAL A 81 10.73 10.53 9.52
CA VAL A 81 11.02 9.37 8.65
C VAL A 81 10.28 8.15 9.17
N PHE A 82 9.56 7.41 8.32
CA PHE A 82 8.73 6.29 8.76
C PHE A 82 8.56 5.16 7.75
N LEU A 83 8.04 4.03 8.24
CA LEU A 83 7.46 2.96 7.43
C LEU A 83 6.39 2.22 8.24
N VAL A 84 5.51 1.50 7.56
CA VAL A 84 4.53 0.59 8.17
C VAL A 84 4.85 -0.84 7.78
N ARG A 85 4.68 -1.77 8.71
CA ARG A 85 4.94 -3.21 8.50
C ARG A 85 3.92 -4.08 9.22
N ASP A 86 3.85 -5.34 8.83
CA ASP A 86 3.15 -6.38 9.58
C ASP A 86 3.80 -6.55 10.95
N SER A 87 2.97 -6.74 11.99
CA SER A 87 3.47 -7.14 13.30
C SER A 87 3.88 -8.61 13.29
N GLN A 88 5.11 -8.91 13.73
CA GLN A 88 5.59 -10.28 13.88
C GLN A 88 5.11 -10.94 15.18
N SER A 89 4.89 -10.17 16.24
CA SER A 89 4.47 -10.68 17.54
C SER A 89 2.95 -10.86 17.65
N ASN A 90 2.18 -9.99 17.00
CA ASN A 90 0.73 -9.94 17.13
C ASN A 90 0.08 -10.10 15.75
N PRO A 91 -0.36 -11.33 15.39
CA PRO A 91 -1.04 -11.58 14.13
C PRO A 91 -2.24 -10.64 13.93
N LYS A 92 -2.48 -10.20 12.70
CA LYS A 92 -3.54 -9.24 12.30
C LYS A 92 -3.36 -7.79 12.79
N THR A 93 -2.22 -7.45 13.37
CA THR A 93 -1.88 -6.05 13.71
C THR A 93 -0.74 -5.53 12.84
N PHE A 94 -0.61 -4.22 12.79
CA PHE A 94 0.47 -3.54 12.06
C PHE A 94 1.33 -2.73 13.01
N VAL A 95 2.50 -2.30 12.54
CA VAL A 95 3.43 -1.46 13.29
C VAL A 95 3.87 -0.29 12.43
N LEU A 96 3.64 0.92 12.93
CA LEU A 96 4.26 2.14 12.43
C LEU A 96 5.63 2.32 13.11
N SER A 97 6.70 2.28 12.32
CA SER A 97 8.06 2.55 12.80
C SER A 97 8.49 3.93 12.32
N MET A 98 8.93 4.82 13.21
CA MET A 98 9.33 6.19 12.84
C MET A 98 10.54 6.69 13.61
N SER A 99 11.31 7.59 13.01
CA SER A 99 12.40 8.33 13.64
C SER A 99 11.90 9.63 14.26
N HIS A 100 12.35 9.90 15.49
CA HIS A 100 12.20 11.18 16.17
C HIS A 100 13.26 11.37 17.26
N GLY A 101 13.95 12.51 17.26
CA GLY A 101 14.94 12.86 18.27
C GLY A 101 16.11 11.87 18.29
N LEU A 102 16.61 11.50 17.10
CA LEU A 102 17.68 10.52 16.91
C LEU A 102 17.37 9.11 17.46
N LYS A 103 16.09 8.78 17.64
CA LYS A 103 15.63 7.48 18.13
C LYS A 103 14.54 6.94 17.22
N ILE A 104 14.50 5.62 17.09
CA ILE A 104 13.44 4.92 16.36
C ILE A 104 12.40 4.44 17.36
N LYS A 105 11.14 4.78 17.09
CA LYS A 105 9.97 4.42 17.90
C LYS A 105 9.04 3.52 17.08
N HIS A 106 8.38 2.59 17.74
CA HIS A 106 7.44 1.67 17.11
C HIS A 106 6.09 1.80 17.81
N PHE A 107 5.05 2.03 17.02
CA PHE A 107 3.68 2.20 17.48
C PHE A 107 2.82 1.09 16.89
N GLN A 108 2.13 0.37 17.76
CA GLN A 108 1.27 -0.73 17.33
C GLN A 108 -0.06 -0.15 16.82
N ILE A 109 -0.38 -0.46 15.58
CA ILE A 109 -1.68 -0.15 14.98
C ILE A 109 -2.57 -1.38 15.21
N VAL A 110 -3.61 -1.19 16.01
CA VAL A 110 -4.50 -2.28 16.41
C VAL A 110 -5.83 -2.21 15.67
N PRO A 111 -6.42 -3.36 15.29
CA PRO A 111 -7.78 -3.41 14.80
C PRO A 111 -8.77 -3.15 15.93
N LEU A 112 -9.86 -2.46 15.60
CA LEU A 112 -11.01 -2.22 16.47
C LEU A 112 -12.27 -2.60 15.69
N GLU A 113 -13.14 -3.42 16.27
CA GLU A 113 -14.45 -3.73 15.69
C GLU A 113 -15.52 -2.91 16.40
N ASP A 114 -16.34 -2.19 15.61
CA ASP A 114 -17.47 -1.40 16.10
C ASP A 114 -18.65 -1.55 15.13
N ASP A 115 -19.79 -1.98 15.64
CA ASP A 115 -21.02 -2.27 14.87
C ASP A 115 -20.78 -3.11 13.59
N GLY A 116 -19.95 -4.16 13.70
CA GLY A 116 -19.60 -5.04 12.58
C GLY A 116 -18.63 -4.43 11.56
N ASN A 117 -18.16 -3.20 11.77
CA ASN A 117 -17.15 -2.54 10.95
C ASN A 117 -15.77 -2.66 11.58
N LEU A 118 -14.76 -2.90 10.74
CA LEU A 118 -13.36 -2.96 11.16
C LEU A 118 -12.69 -1.59 10.97
N PHE A 119 -12.04 -1.12 12.02
CA PHE A 119 -11.23 0.10 12.06
C PHE A 119 -9.81 -0.19 12.52
N TYR A 120 -8.92 0.77 12.32
CA TYR A 120 -7.56 0.78 12.85
C TYR A 120 -7.35 2.00 13.74
N THR A 121 -6.57 1.84 14.81
CA THR A 121 -6.27 2.91 15.77
C THR A 121 -4.85 2.80 16.32
N LEU A 122 -4.30 3.94 16.76
CA LEU A 122 -3.01 4.08 17.43
C LEU A 122 -3.16 4.55 18.89
N ASP A 123 -4.37 4.90 19.31
CA ASP A 123 -4.68 5.64 20.53
C ASP A 123 -5.93 5.08 21.21
N ASP A 124 -5.98 3.75 21.34
CA ASP A 124 -7.03 3.02 22.09
C ASP A 124 -8.46 3.36 21.61
N GLY A 125 -8.62 3.66 20.32
CA GLY A 125 -9.89 3.92 19.68
C GLY A 125 -10.34 5.39 19.71
N HIS A 126 -9.57 6.31 20.29
CA HIS A 126 -9.89 7.75 20.25
C HIS A 126 -9.92 8.29 18.81
N THR A 127 -8.97 7.86 17.97
CA THR A 127 -9.01 8.07 16.52
C THR A 127 -9.15 6.72 15.81
N ARG A 128 -10.04 6.69 14.81
CA ARG A 128 -10.42 5.47 14.08
C ARG A 128 -10.31 5.70 12.59
N PHE A 129 -9.71 4.75 11.89
CA PHE A 129 -9.48 4.81 10.46
C PHE A 129 -10.02 3.56 9.78
N THR A 130 -10.67 3.71 8.62
CA THR A 130 -11.23 2.56 7.87
C THR A 130 -10.14 1.69 7.24
N ASP A 131 -8.98 2.27 6.98
CA ASP A 131 -7.81 1.58 6.45
C ASP A 131 -6.50 2.28 6.84
N LEU A 132 -5.37 1.63 6.53
CA LEU A 132 -4.04 2.16 6.83
C LEU A 132 -3.65 3.37 5.99
N ILE A 133 -4.26 3.57 4.82
CA ILE A 133 -3.95 4.71 3.95
C ILE A 133 -4.47 5.98 4.61
N GLN A 134 -5.74 5.96 5.03
CA GLN A 134 -6.36 7.06 5.78
C GLN A 134 -5.60 7.37 7.07
N LEU A 135 -5.17 6.34 7.80
CA LEU A 135 -4.35 6.50 9.00
C LEU A 135 -3.05 7.25 8.67
N VAL A 136 -2.31 6.82 7.65
CA VAL A 136 -1.04 7.45 7.27
C VAL A 136 -1.25 8.89 6.81
N GLU A 137 -2.24 9.15 5.97
CA GLU A 137 -2.58 10.50 5.50
C GLU A 137 -2.94 11.44 6.65
N PHE A 138 -3.75 10.97 7.60
CA PHE A 138 -4.09 11.73 8.80
C PHE A 138 -2.83 12.10 9.59
N TYR A 139 -1.93 11.15 9.82
CA TYR A 139 -0.71 11.37 10.60
C TYR A 139 0.40 12.13 9.84
N GLN A 140 0.28 12.27 8.52
CA GLN A 140 1.10 13.21 7.74
C GLN A 140 0.66 14.66 7.95
N LEU A 141 -0.65 14.89 8.10
CA LEU A 141 -1.22 16.22 8.33
C LEU A 141 -1.25 16.61 9.81
N ASN A 142 -1.42 15.64 10.69
CA ASN A 142 -1.66 15.82 12.12
C ASN A 142 -0.67 14.99 12.95
N LYS A 143 -0.21 15.55 14.08
CA LYS A 143 0.68 14.81 14.97
C LYS A 143 -0.09 13.73 15.75
N GLY A 144 -1.31 14.01 16.19
CA GLY A 144 -2.08 13.13 17.08
C GLY A 144 -1.24 12.67 18.29
N VAL A 145 -1.23 11.37 18.55
CA VAL A 145 -0.44 10.74 19.62
C VAL A 145 1.03 10.50 19.27
N LEU A 146 1.45 10.70 18.03
CA LEU A 146 2.84 10.53 17.61
C LEU A 146 3.72 11.68 18.14
N PRO A 147 5.04 11.52 18.25
CA PRO A 147 5.93 12.59 18.70
C PRO A 147 6.04 13.76 17.70
N CYS A 148 5.91 13.49 16.40
CA CYS A 148 5.85 14.48 15.33
C CYS A 148 5.00 13.93 14.16
N LYS A 149 4.70 14.77 13.16
CA LYS A 149 4.00 14.35 11.94
C LYS A 149 4.87 13.41 11.11
N LEU A 150 4.25 12.51 10.37
CA LEU A 150 4.90 11.71 9.35
C LEU A 150 5.29 12.61 8.18
N LYS A 151 6.53 12.50 7.68
CA LYS A 151 7.06 13.39 6.64
C LYS A 151 7.61 12.64 5.44
N HIS A 152 8.51 11.69 5.67
CA HIS A 152 9.23 11.00 4.61
C HIS A 152 9.14 9.50 4.83
N TYR A 153 8.63 8.75 3.85
CA TYR A 153 8.58 7.30 3.99
C TYR A 153 9.87 6.66 3.48
N CYS A 154 10.31 5.58 4.11
CA CYS A 154 11.33 4.70 3.55
C CYS A 154 10.72 3.99 2.33
N ALA A 155 11.15 4.30 1.12
CA ALA A 155 10.78 3.50 -0.05
C ALA A 155 11.54 2.16 -0.01
N ARG A 156 10.87 1.06 -0.38
CA ARG A 156 11.54 -0.22 -0.58
C ARG A 156 12.48 -0.06 -1.78
N ILE A 157 13.78 -0.11 -1.57
CA ILE A 157 14.74 -0.21 -2.67
C ILE A 157 14.61 -1.63 -3.20
N ALA A 158 13.97 -1.78 -4.35
CA ALA A 158 14.09 -3.02 -5.12
C ALA A 158 15.55 -3.06 -5.62
N LEU A 159 16.34 -3.96 -5.03
CA LEU A 159 17.66 -4.32 -5.56
C LEU A 159 17.49 -5.16 -6.83
#